data_AF-A0A2M8G300-F1
#
_entry.id   AF-A0A2M8G300-F1
#
_cell.length_a   1.000
_cell.length_b   1.000
_cell.length_c   1.000
_cell.angle_alpha   90.00
_cell.angle_beta   90.00
_cell.angle_gamma   90.00
#
_symmetry.space_group_name_H-M   'P 1'
#
loop_
_entity.id
_entity.type
_entity.pdbx_description
1 polymer ?
#
loop_
_entity_poly.entity_id
_entity_poly.type
_entity_poly.pdbx_seq_one_letter_code
_entity_poly.pdbx_strand_id
1 'polypeptide(L)'
;MVIKARPMSTNERESIAKATKIYFTDLGVRNALVDDFRPFNQRPDKGQILENAVLVGIKKHADYGQRNEQIGFFRSVHGSEIDIVQKQGLLENLYEVKTAARPGRKQTGKVKLISLDNAQKFI
;
A
#
# COMPACT_ATOMS: atom_id res chain seq x y z
N MET A 1 15.17 6.19 2.89
CA MET A 1 15.37 5.23 1.79
C MET A 1 14.32 4.12 1.78
N VAL A 2 13.90 3.58 2.93
CA VAL A 2 12.81 2.59 3.00
C VAL A 2 11.83 2.89 4.13
N ILE A 3 10.59 2.45 3.98
CA ILE A 3 9.49 2.50 4.95
C ILE A 3 9.16 1.05 5.35
N LYS A 4 9.06 0.80 6.65
CA LYS A 4 8.64 -0.49 7.21
C LYS A 4 7.15 -0.42 7.52
N ALA A 5 6.33 -1.14 6.77
CA ALA A 5 4.90 -1.24 7.01
C ALA A 5 4.61 -2.49 7.84
N ARG A 6 4.14 -2.28 9.07
CA ARG A 6 3.80 -3.38 9.96
C ARG A 6 2.42 -3.94 9.62
N PRO A 7 2.20 -5.25 9.83
CA PRO A 7 0.86 -5.82 9.82
C PRO A 7 0.02 -5.16 10.91
N MET A 8 -1.15 -4.68 10.54
CA MET A 8 -2.16 -4.19 11.46
C MET A 8 -3.16 -5.32 11.67
N SER A 9 -3.47 -5.63 12.92
CA SER A 9 -4.56 -6.54 13.31
C SER A 9 -5.25 -6.00 14.55
N THR A 10 -6.46 -6.48 14.79
CA THR A 10 -7.21 -6.21 16.03
C THR A 10 -6.55 -6.84 17.26
N ASN A 11 -5.89 -8.00 17.09
CA ASN A 11 -5.07 -8.62 18.14
C ASN A 11 -3.58 -8.28 17.94
N GLU A 12 -2.99 -7.52 18.87
CA GLU A 12 -1.57 -7.13 18.79
C GLU A 12 -0.61 -8.33 18.79
N ARG A 13 -0.94 -9.40 19.53
CA ARG A 13 -0.13 -10.64 19.55
C ARG A 13 -0.05 -11.32 18.17
N GLU A 14 -1.10 -11.23 17.37
CA GLU A 14 -1.11 -11.75 16.00
C GLU A 14 -0.37 -10.84 15.02
N SER A 15 -0.25 -9.54 15.31
CA SER A 15 0.50 -8.60 14.48
C SER A 15 2.00 -8.88 14.52
N ILE A 16 2.53 -9.25 15.69
CA ILE A 16 3.97 -9.46 15.91
C ILE A 16 4.49 -10.66 15.12
N ALA A 17 3.68 -11.70 14.93
CA ALA A 17 4.07 -12.90 14.21
C ALA A 17 4.07 -12.74 12.68
N LYS A 18 3.46 -11.67 12.14
CA LYS A 18 3.28 -11.48 10.70
C LYS A 18 4.48 -10.71 10.10
N ALA A 19 4.94 -11.17 8.94
CA ALA A 19 6.09 -10.58 8.24
C ALA A 19 5.82 -9.11 7.86
N THR A 20 6.78 -8.22 8.13
CA THR A 20 6.70 -6.79 7.76
C THR A 20 6.90 -6.60 6.26
N LYS A 21 6.12 -5.70 5.64
CA LYS A 21 6.34 -5.29 4.24
C LYS A 21 7.34 -4.13 4.19
N ILE A 22 8.22 -4.12 3.19
CA ILE A 22 9.23 -3.08 2.99
C ILE A 22 8.91 -2.32 1.71
N TYR A 23 8.83 -0.99 1.83
CA TYR A 23 8.55 -0.09 0.74
C TYR A 23 9.73 0.85 0.52
N PHE A 24 10.23 0.97 -0.70
CA PHE A 24 11.24 1.95 -1.07
C PHE A 24 10.63 3.34 -1.15
N THR A 25 11.33 4.36 -0.63
CA THR A 25 10.91 5.76 -0.80
C THR A 25 11.25 6.31 -2.19
N ASP A 26 12.19 5.65 -2.88
CA ASP A 26 12.66 5.96 -4.21
C ASP A 26 12.55 4.71 -5.10
N LEU A 27 11.70 4.78 -6.12
CA LEU A 27 11.48 3.68 -7.06
C LEU A 27 12.66 3.49 -8.02
N GLY A 28 13.46 4.51 -8.28
CA GLY A 28 14.69 4.40 -9.08
C GLY A 28 15.73 3.54 -8.35
N VAL A 29 15.92 3.78 -7.05
CA VAL A 29 16.79 2.94 -6.21
C VAL A 29 16.28 1.50 -6.18
N ARG A 30 14.98 1.29 -6.01
CA ARG A 30 14.38 -0.06 -6.09
C ARG A 30 14.71 -0.73 -7.44
N ASN A 31 14.51 -0.03 -8.55
CA ASN A 31 14.72 -0.55 -9.89
C ASN A 31 16.17 -0.92 -10.15
N ALA A 32 17.11 -0.10 -9.66
CA ALA A 32 18.54 -0.38 -9.71
C ALA A 32 18.91 -1.65 -8.92
N LEU A 33 18.29 -1.86 -7.74
CA LEU A 33 18.55 -3.06 -6.93
C LEU A 33 18.05 -4.36 -7.56
N VAL A 34 17.00 -4.30 -8.38
CA VAL A 34 16.44 -5.47 -9.07
C VAL A 34 16.88 -5.58 -10.54
N ASP A 35 17.76 -4.68 -10.99
CA ASP A 35 18.25 -4.54 -12.36
C ASP A 35 17.13 -4.61 -13.43
N ASP A 36 16.02 -3.93 -13.17
CA ASP A 36 14.87 -3.90 -14.08
C ASP A 36 14.39 -2.46 -14.31
N PHE A 37 14.73 -1.93 -15.48
CA PHE A 37 14.36 -0.60 -15.97
C PHE A 37 13.38 -0.67 -17.15
N ARG A 38 12.77 -1.84 -17.40
CA ARG A 38 11.77 -1.97 -18.47
C ARG A 38 10.60 -1.01 -18.23
N PRO A 39 9.92 -0.57 -19.29
CA PRO A 39 8.70 0.23 -19.17
C PRO A 39 7.66 -0.45 -18.27
N PHE A 40 6.95 0.34 -17.45
CA PHE A 40 6.02 -0.14 -16.42
C PHE A 40 5.03 -1.23 -16.90
N ASN A 41 4.50 -1.12 -18.13
CA ASN A 41 3.53 -2.08 -18.67
C ASN A 41 4.12 -3.46 -19.00
N GLN A 42 5.44 -3.55 -19.20
CA GLN A 42 6.16 -4.78 -19.53
C GLN A 42 6.69 -5.50 -18.30
N ARG A 43 6.50 -4.92 -17.12
CA ARG A 43 7.05 -5.42 -15.88
C ARG A 43 6.14 -6.46 -15.21
N PRO A 44 6.71 -7.57 -14.70
CA PRO A 44 5.95 -8.58 -13.95
C PRO A 44 5.54 -8.07 -12.55
N ASP A 45 6.30 -7.14 -11.98
CA ASP A 45 6.13 -6.57 -10.64
C ASP A 45 5.36 -5.23 -10.62
N LYS A 46 4.68 -4.88 -11.72
CA LYS A 46 3.94 -3.62 -11.88
C LYS A 46 2.94 -3.33 -10.76
N GLY A 47 2.28 -4.36 -10.22
CA GLY A 47 1.36 -4.22 -9.08
C GLY A 47 2.08 -3.78 -7.80
N GLN A 48 3.22 -4.39 -7.50
CA GLN A 48 4.03 -4.07 -6.32
C GLN A 48 4.64 -2.67 -6.42
N ILE A 49 5.03 -2.25 -7.63
CA ILE A 49 5.52 -0.89 -7.87
C ILE A 49 4.42 0.14 -7.63
N LEU A 50 3.21 -0.13 -8.12
CA LEU A 50 2.08 0.76 -7.90
C LEU A 50 1.70 0.84 -6.42
N GLU A 51 1.61 -0.30 -5.73
CA GLU A 51 1.38 -0.36 -4.28
C GLU A 51 2.43 0.46 -3.52
N ASN A 52 3.70 0.34 -3.91
CA ASN A 52 4.78 1.11 -3.33
C ASN A 52 4.65 2.62 -3.55
N ALA A 53 4.38 3.04 -4.80
CA ALA A 53 4.18 4.45 -5.13
C ALA A 53 3.05 5.07 -4.29
N VAL A 54 1.92 4.36 -4.20
CA VAL A 54 0.74 4.80 -3.45
C VAL A 54 1.03 4.91 -1.96
N LEU A 55 1.67 3.90 -1.35
CA LEU A 55 2.00 3.96 0.08
C LEU A 55 2.95 5.11 0.41
N VAL A 56 3.95 5.35 -0.45
CA VAL A 56 4.89 6.46 -0.28
C VAL A 56 4.17 7.81 -0.38
N GLY A 57 3.27 7.98 -1.35
CA GLY A 57 2.49 9.20 -1.50
C GLY A 57 1.56 9.46 -0.31
N ILE A 58 0.84 8.43 0.16
CA ILE A 58 0.02 8.51 1.39
C ILE A 58 0.88 8.92 2.59
N LYS A 59 2.06 8.29 2.78
CA LYS A 59 2.97 8.62 3.89
C LYS A 59 3.48 10.05 3.80
N LYS A 60 3.90 10.50 2.62
CA LYS A 60 4.36 11.88 2.39
C LYS A 60 3.25 12.89 2.68
N HIS A 61 2.04 12.64 2.20
CA HIS A 61 0.89 13.52 2.47
C HIS A 61 0.54 13.58 3.96
N ALA A 62 0.65 12.47 4.70
CA ALA A 62 0.51 12.46 6.16
C ALA A 62 1.60 13.29 6.85
N ASP A 63 2.86 13.11 6.45
CA ASP A 63 4.02 13.80 7.02
C ASP A 63 3.99 15.31 6.78
N TYR A 64 3.69 15.74 5.56
CA TYR A 64 3.55 17.16 5.22
C TYR A 64 2.38 17.83 5.93
N GLY A 65 1.29 17.07 6.16
CA GLY A 65 0.16 17.52 6.95
C GLY A 65 0.39 17.46 8.46
N GLN A 66 1.56 17.02 8.93
CA GLN A 66 1.88 16.78 10.35
C GLN A 66 0.84 15.89 11.05
N ARG A 67 0.21 14.98 10.31
CA ARG A 67 -0.79 14.05 10.85
C ARG A 67 -0.07 12.83 11.40
N ASN A 68 -0.29 12.54 12.69
CA ASN A 68 0.26 11.35 13.34
C ASN A 68 -0.54 10.11 12.93
N GLU A 69 -0.36 9.66 11.70
CA GLU A 69 -1.04 8.53 11.10
C GLU A 69 -0.17 7.29 11.11
N GLN A 70 -0.76 6.16 11.48
CA GLN A 70 -0.13 4.86 11.34
C GLN A 70 -0.44 4.30 9.96
N ILE A 71 0.58 3.88 9.23
CA ILE A 71 0.43 3.29 7.90
C ILE A 71 1.03 1.88 7.90
N GLY A 72 0.25 0.92 7.46
CA GLY A 72 0.60 -0.50 7.45
C GLY A 72 -0.22 -1.25 6.42
N PHE A 73 -0.40 -2.55 6.63
CA PHE A 73 -1.24 -3.41 5.79
C PHE A 73 -2.02 -4.38 6.68
N PHE A 74 -3.08 -5.01 6.17
CA PHE A 74 -3.81 -6.03 6.92
C PHE A 74 -3.78 -7.37 6.19
N ARG A 75 -3.61 -8.45 6.94
CA ARG A 75 -3.75 -9.83 6.45
C ARG A 75 -4.47 -10.66 7.51
N SER A 76 -5.57 -11.29 7.15
CA SER A 76 -6.29 -12.22 8.03
C SER A 76 -5.61 -13.58 8.03
N VAL A 77 -5.86 -14.37 9.08
CA VAL A 77 -5.41 -15.78 9.14
C VAL A 77 -6.01 -16.59 8.00
N HIS A 78 -7.19 -16.20 7.51
CA HIS A 78 -7.92 -16.89 6.44
C HIS A 78 -7.52 -16.39 5.04
N GLY A 79 -6.41 -15.65 4.91
CA GLY A 79 -5.83 -15.24 3.63
C GLY A 79 -6.46 -14.01 2.98
N SER A 80 -7.35 -13.28 3.67
CA SER A 80 -7.86 -12.00 3.17
C SER A 80 -6.83 -10.89 3.41
N GLU A 81 -6.61 -10.03 2.42
CA GLU A 81 -5.58 -9.00 2.45
C GLU A 81 -6.13 -7.61 2.11
N ILE A 82 -5.64 -6.60 2.83
CA ILE A 82 -5.76 -5.19 2.47
C ILE A 82 -4.35 -4.66 2.31
N ASP A 83 -4.07 -4.08 1.14
CA ASP A 83 -2.71 -3.67 0.76
C ASP A 83 -2.18 -2.55 1.64
N ILE A 84 -3.01 -1.53 1.92
CA ILE A 84 -2.62 -0.38 2.73
C ILE A 84 -3.74 -0.05 3.72
N VAL A 85 -3.36 0.11 4.98
CA VAL A 85 -4.21 0.57 6.08
C VAL A 85 -3.62 1.86 6.63
N GLN A 86 -4.41 2.92 6.66
CA GLN A 86 -4.05 4.22 7.22
C GLN A 86 -4.97 4.52 8.40
N LYS A 87 -4.41 4.69 9.59
CA LYS A 87 -5.14 4.95 10.84
C LYS A 87 -4.78 6.29 11.44
N GLN A 88 -5.79 7.01 11.89
CA GLN A 88 -5.67 8.22 12.70
C GLN A 88 -6.64 8.14 13.88
N GLY A 89 -6.16 7.70 15.04
CA GLY A 89 -7.03 7.42 16.19
C GLY A 89 -8.08 6.37 15.86
N LEU A 90 -9.37 6.75 15.93
CA LEU A 90 -10.51 5.88 15.61
C LEU A 90 -10.86 5.86 14.11
N LEU A 91 -10.28 6.75 13.31
CA LEU A 91 -10.51 6.81 11.87
C LEU A 91 -9.56 5.83 11.17
N GLU A 92 -10.11 5.03 10.26
CA GLU A 92 -9.35 4.07 9.46
C GLU A 92 -9.78 4.19 7.99
N ASN A 93 -8.78 4.30 7.10
CA ASN A 93 -8.94 4.15 5.67
C ASN A 93 -8.27 2.83 5.23
N LEU A 94 -9.00 2.04 4.47
CA LEU A 94 -8.53 0.79 3.88
C LEU A 94 -8.37 0.99 2.38
N TYR A 95 -7.22 0.63 1.82
CA TYR A 95 -6.96 0.77 0.40
C TYR A 95 -6.56 -0.57 -0.22
N GLU A 96 -7.17 -0.87 -1.36
CA GLU A 96 -6.79 -1.99 -2.23
C GLU A 96 -6.21 -1.41 -3.52
N VAL A 97 -5.01 -1.83 -3.91
CA VAL A 97 -4.27 -1.27 -5.05
C VAL A 97 -4.24 -2.26 -6.20
N LYS A 98 -4.74 -1.86 -7.38
CA LYS A 98 -4.80 -2.71 -8.57
C LYS A 98 -4.32 -1.97 -9.81
N THR A 99 -3.53 -2.62 -10.65
CA THR A 99 -3.08 -2.01 -11.92
C THR A 99 -4.21 -1.85 -12.93
N ALA A 100 -5.27 -2.66 -12.83
CA ALA A 100 -6.45 -2.54 -13.67
C ALA A 100 -7.71 -2.69 -12.80
N ALA A 101 -8.68 -1.80 -13.02
CA ALA A 101 -10.00 -1.98 -12.45
C ALA A 101 -10.68 -3.17 -13.15
N ARG A 102 -11.21 -4.13 -12.37
CA ARG A 102 -12.08 -5.18 -12.94
C ARG A 102 -13.49 -4.61 -13.05
N PRO A 103 -14.08 -4.50 -14.26
CA PRO A 103 -15.46 -4.05 -14.40
C PRO A 103 -16.39 -5.02 -13.65
N GLY A 104 -17.30 -4.49 -12.83
CA GLY A 104 -18.37 -5.27 -12.18
C GLY A 104 -18.14 -5.73 -10.73
N ARG A 105 -16.97 -5.52 -10.12
CA ARG A 105 -16.80 -5.82 -8.69
C ARG A 105 -17.35 -4.65 -7.85
N LYS A 106 -18.58 -4.79 -7.34
CA LYS A 106 -19.15 -3.86 -6.36
C LYS A 106 -18.21 -3.77 -5.15
N GLN A 107 -17.90 -2.55 -4.72
CA GLN A 107 -17.12 -2.33 -3.49
C GLN A 107 -17.89 -2.91 -2.31
N THR A 108 -17.30 -3.88 -1.62
CA THR A 108 -17.87 -4.42 -0.39
C THR A 108 -17.36 -3.56 0.77
N GLY A 109 -18.13 -2.54 1.19
CA GLY A 109 -17.86 -1.73 2.40
C GLY A 109 -16.80 -0.62 2.27
N LYS A 110 -16.31 -0.11 3.43
CA LYS A 110 -15.40 1.05 3.65
C LYS A 110 -14.03 1.01 2.92
N VAL A 111 -13.79 0.07 2.02
CA VAL A 111 -12.50 -0.12 1.32
C VAL A 111 -12.43 0.72 0.05
N LYS A 112 -11.42 1.57 -0.06
CA LYS A 112 -11.16 2.46 -1.20
C LYS A 112 -10.28 1.74 -2.24
N LEU A 113 -10.77 1.59 -3.46
CA LEU A 113 -9.99 1.00 -4.56
C LEU A 113 -9.11 2.07 -5.23
N ILE A 114 -7.81 1.80 -5.34
CA ILE A 114 -6.85 2.62 -6.08
C ILE A 114 -6.44 1.87 -7.35
N SER A 115 -6.66 2.49 -8.50
CA SER A 115 -6.21 2.03 -9.83
C SER A 115 -5.27 3.02 -10.48
N LEU A 116 -4.59 2.64 -11.57
CA LEU A 116 -3.74 3.56 -12.33
C LEU A 116 -4.47 4.86 -12.73
N ASP A 117 -5.77 4.76 -13.04
CA ASP A 117 -6.60 5.89 -13.46
C ASP A 117 -6.85 6.91 -12.34
N ASN A 118 -6.74 6.49 -11.07
CA ASN A 118 -6.98 7.34 -9.91
C ASN A 118 -5.76 7.53 -8.98
N ALA A 119 -4.68 6.79 -9.22
CA ALA A 119 -3.49 6.75 -8.38
C ALA A 119 -2.82 8.12 -8.27
N GLN A 120 -2.92 8.97 -9.30
CA GLN A 120 -2.36 10.32 -9.30
C GLN A 120 -2.92 11.20 -8.17
N LYS A 121 -4.09 10.89 -7.63
CA LYS A 121 -4.66 11.61 -6.47
C LYS A 121 -3.96 11.30 -5.15
N PHE A 122 -3.10 10.28 -5.13
CA PHE A 122 -2.46 9.74 -3.94
C PHE A 122 -0.93 9.78 -4.02
N ILE A 123 -0.35 10.23 -5.14
CA ILE A 123 1.10 10.39 -5.36
C ILE A 123 1.50 11.85 -5.14
#